data_AF-A0A3D4YKX7-F1
#
_entry.id   AF-A0A3D4YKX7-F1
#
_cell.length_a   1.000
_cell.length_b   1.000
_cell.length_c   1.000
_cell.angle_alpha   90.00
_cell.angle_beta   90.00
_cell.angle_gamma   90.00
#
_symmetry.space_group_name_H-M   'P 1'
#
loop_
_entity.id
_entity.type
_entity.pdbx_description
1 polymer ?
#
loop_
_entity_poly.entity_id
_entity_poly.type
_entity_poly.pdbx_seq_one_letter_code
_entity_poly.pdbx_strand_id
1 'polypeptide(L)'
;AKNHLIVMPDAAKEMTSSNVVASMSGCAGQRCMAASVMVAVAKTDEIIERMVEHAKKIVPGKDIGPVISAAAKQRIEKYIAEAEAAGAKVLVDGRRAVVKGKESGYFIGPTIIDHVTPDMRIAQDEVFGPVLVIIRANDIDEALKIENASPYGNAASVFTESGATARYVMEHASAGMIGVNVGVPVPREPFSFGGWNDSKFGVGDITGRGSIEFWSQAKKMT
;
A
#
# COMPACT_ATOMS: atom_id res chain seq x y z
N ALA A 1 -2.22 8.85 -2.62
CA ALA A 1 -1.17 7.87 -2.98
C ALA A 1 -1.80 6.52 -3.28
N LYS A 2 -1.11 5.66 -4.04
CA LYS A 2 -1.53 4.28 -4.30
C LYS A 2 -0.30 3.37 -4.33
N ASN A 3 0.22 3.05 -3.15
CA ASN A 3 1.50 2.35 -3.07
C ASN A 3 1.34 0.87 -3.45
N HIS A 4 2.26 0.42 -4.31
CA HIS A 4 2.31 -0.95 -4.84
C HIS A 4 3.39 -1.75 -4.11
N LEU A 5 3.03 -2.97 -3.68
CA LEU A 5 3.97 -3.96 -3.20
C LEU A 5 4.05 -5.09 -4.24
N ILE A 6 5.13 -5.14 -5.00
CA ILE A 6 5.41 -6.22 -5.94
C ILE A 6 5.89 -7.43 -5.12
N VAL A 7 5.19 -8.55 -5.23
CA VAL A 7 5.54 -9.78 -4.52
C VAL A 7 5.95 -10.82 -5.53
N MET A 8 7.20 -11.24 -5.44
CA MET A 8 7.79 -12.27 -6.29
C MET A 8 7.53 -13.67 -5.68
N PRO A 9 7.50 -14.73 -6.49
CA PRO A 9 7.30 -16.10 -6.00
C PRO A 9 8.44 -16.62 -5.10
N ASP A 10 9.63 -16.02 -5.19
CA ASP A 10 10.78 -16.33 -4.33
C ASP A 10 10.76 -15.55 -3.01
N ALA A 11 9.76 -14.70 -2.76
CA ALA A 11 9.69 -13.93 -1.53
C ALA A 11 9.54 -14.84 -0.30
N ALA A 12 10.24 -14.49 0.79
CA ALA A 12 10.12 -15.19 2.07
C ALA A 12 8.68 -15.09 2.60
N LYS A 13 7.95 -16.22 2.55
CA LYS A 13 6.48 -16.25 2.62
C LYS A 13 5.91 -15.65 3.88
N GLU A 14 6.40 -16.08 5.04
CA GLU A 14 5.91 -15.64 6.36
C GLU A 14 6.23 -14.16 6.64
N MET A 15 7.45 -13.74 6.29
CA MET A 15 7.87 -12.34 6.45
C MET A 15 7.05 -11.43 5.53
N THR A 16 6.84 -11.86 4.29
CA THR A 16 6.06 -11.10 3.31
C THR A 16 4.59 -11.01 3.72
N SER A 17 3.95 -12.13 4.07
CA SER A 17 2.53 -12.15 4.41
C SER A 17 2.21 -11.29 5.63
N SER A 18 3.03 -11.39 6.68
CA SER A 18 2.86 -10.59 7.90
C SER A 18 3.14 -9.10 7.66
N ASN A 19 4.18 -8.75 6.90
CA ASN A 19 4.57 -7.37 6.63
C ASN A 19 3.57 -6.64 5.72
N VAL A 20 3.09 -7.30 4.66
CA VAL A 20 2.04 -6.75 3.78
C VAL A 20 0.77 -6.45 4.58
N VAL A 21 0.33 -7.40 5.42
CA VAL A 21 -0.86 -7.23 6.27
C VAL A 21 -0.67 -6.13 7.32
N ALA A 22 0.52 -5.99 7.90
CA ALA A 22 0.82 -4.91 8.83
C ALA A 22 0.85 -3.54 8.13
N SER A 23 1.38 -3.47 6.90
CA SER A 23 1.45 -2.24 6.12
C SER A 23 0.05 -1.72 5.75
N MET A 24 -0.86 -2.61 5.31
CA MET A 24 -2.22 -2.21 4.92
C MET A 24 -3.14 -1.92 6.12
N SER A 25 -2.91 -2.56 7.27
CA SER A 25 -3.80 -2.44 8.44
C SER A 25 -3.34 -1.39 9.47
N GLY A 26 -2.06 -1.03 9.49
CA GLY A 26 -1.51 -0.03 10.40
C GLY A 26 -2.23 1.32 10.31
N CYS A 27 -2.59 1.89 11.47
CA CYS A 27 -3.43 3.11 11.56
C CYS A 27 -4.76 3.01 10.79
N ALA A 28 -5.34 1.80 10.71
CA ALA A 28 -6.52 1.49 9.90
C ALA A 28 -6.35 1.87 8.42
N GLY A 29 -5.12 1.74 7.88
CA GLY A 29 -4.79 2.06 6.49
C GLY A 29 -4.88 3.54 6.11
N GLN A 30 -5.09 4.43 7.09
CA GLN A 30 -5.16 5.89 6.89
C GLN A 30 -3.76 6.51 6.85
N ARG A 31 -2.91 6.03 5.94
CA ARG A 31 -1.52 6.49 5.79
C ARG A 31 -1.22 6.67 4.31
N CYS A 32 -0.58 7.78 3.94
CA CYS A 32 -0.09 7.99 2.57
C CYS A 32 0.95 6.94 2.12
N MET A 33 1.56 6.23 3.08
CA MET A 33 2.54 5.16 2.86
C MET A 33 1.97 3.75 3.13
N ALA A 34 0.65 3.61 3.36
CA ALA A 34 0.04 2.29 3.52
C ALA A 34 0.16 1.48 2.22
N ALA A 35 0.38 0.17 2.35
CA ALA A 35 0.20 -0.74 1.24
C ALA A 35 -1.27 -0.75 0.83
N SER A 36 -1.52 -0.45 -0.44
CA SER A 36 -2.89 -0.39 -0.98
C SER A 36 -3.10 -1.38 -2.12
N VAL A 37 -2.04 -1.66 -2.89
CA VAL A 37 -2.03 -2.65 -3.97
C VAL A 37 -0.90 -3.63 -3.72
N MET A 38 -1.20 -4.92 -3.79
CA MET A 38 -0.20 -5.97 -3.95
C MET A 38 -0.22 -6.40 -5.42
N VAL A 39 0.92 -6.33 -6.10
CA VAL A 39 1.08 -6.91 -7.42
C VAL A 39 1.68 -8.30 -7.26
N ALA A 40 0.82 -9.30 -7.34
CA ALA A 40 1.15 -10.70 -7.13
C ALA A 40 1.70 -11.30 -8.43
N VAL A 41 3.02 -11.45 -8.53
CA VAL A 41 3.65 -12.15 -9.67
C VAL A 41 3.33 -13.64 -9.58
N ALA A 42 3.23 -14.34 -10.71
CA ALA A 42 2.81 -15.74 -10.80
C ALA A 42 3.44 -16.64 -9.72
N LYS A 43 2.66 -17.60 -9.21
CA LYS A 43 3.02 -18.56 -8.14
C LYS A 43 3.19 -17.95 -6.73
N THR A 44 2.37 -16.96 -6.39
CA THR A 44 2.36 -16.31 -5.06
C THR A 44 1.13 -16.66 -4.20
N ASP A 45 0.31 -17.64 -4.61
CA ASP A 45 -0.94 -17.99 -3.93
C ASP A 45 -0.75 -18.38 -2.45
N GLU A 46 0.32 -19.12 -2.11
CA GLU A 46 0.62 -19.48 -0.72
C GLU A 46 0.85 -18.24 0.17
N ILE A 47 1.42 -17.17 -0.39
CA ILE A 47 1.61 -15.91 0.34
C ILE A 47 0.27 -15.24 0.59
N ILE A 48 -0.62 -15.24 -0.42
CA ILE A 48 -1.98 -14.69 -0.32
C ILE A 48 -2.79 -15.45 0.74
N GLU A 49 -2.71 -16.78 0.76
CA GLU A 49 -3.37 -17.63 1.77
C GLU A 49 -2.90 -17.28 3.19
N ARG A 50 -1.58 -17.15 3.41
CA ARG A 50 -1.03 -16.71 4.71
C ARG A 50 -1.47 -15.30 5.07
N MET A 51 -1.52 -14.38 4.10
CA MET A 51 -2.03 -13.01 4.35
C MET A 51 -3.47 -13.03 4.86
N VAL A 52 -4.33 -13.88 4.28
CA VAL A 52 -5.70 -14.08 4.74
C VAL A 52 -5.73 -14.56 6.20
N GLU A 53 -4.85 -15.49 6.58
CA GLU A 53 -4.74 -15.95 7.97
C GLU A 53 -4.29 -14.84 8.93
N HIS A 54 -3.29 -14.05 8.56
CA HIS A 54 -2.83 -12.92 9.38
C HIS A 54 -3.92 -11.84 9.51
N ALA A 55 -4.60 -11.50 8.42
CA ALA A 55 -5.65 -10.50 8.44
C ALA A 55 -6.82 -10.92 9.34
N LYS A 56 -7.21 -12.20 9.32
CA LYS A 56 -8.27 -12.73 10.21
C LYS A 56 -7.92 -12.66 11.70
N LYS A 57 -6.63 -12.57 12.06
CA LYS A 57 -6.17 -12.46 13.46
C LYS A 57 -6.26 -11.03 14.01
N ILE A 58 -6.43 -10.02 13.15
CA ILE A 58 -6.53 -8.61 13.55
C ILE A 58 -7.92 -8.36 14.12
N VAL A 59 -7.99 -7.87 15.36
CA VAL A 59 -9.24 -7.57 16.06
C VAL A 59 -9.50 -6.06 16.06
N PRO A 60 -10.56 -5.56 15.37
CA PRO A 60 -10.97 -4.17 15.43
C PRO A 60 -11.23 -3.70 16.87
N GLY A 61 -10.80 -2.49 17.20
CA GLY A 61 -10.90 -1.91 18.53
C GLY A 61 -9.80 -2.34 19.51
N LYS A 62 -9.01 -3.37 19.17
CA LYS A 62 -7.82 -3.80 19.91
C LYS A 62 -6.55 -3.56 19.10
N ASP A 63 -6.46 -4.14 17.91
CA ASP A 63 -5.26 -4.12 17.06
C ASP A 63 -5.33 -3.00 16.02
N ILE A 64 -6.54 -2.64 15.57
CA ILE A 64 -6.78 -1.51 14.67
C ILE A 64 -7.88 -0.57 15.22
N GLY A 65 -7.65 0.73 15.06
CA GLY A 65 -8.61 1.77 15.45
C GLY A 65 -9.76 1.95 14.45
N PRO A 66 -10.72 2.83 14.75
CA PRO A 66 -11.75 3.22 13.78
C PRO A 66 -11.14 4.11 12.68
N VAL A 67 -11.85 4.22 11.56
CA VAL A 67 -11.57 5.27 10.57
C VAL A 67 -12.08 6.62 11.08
N ILE A 68 -11.60 7.71 10.48
CA ILE A 68 -11.77 9.07 11.03
C ILE A 68 -13.22 9.54 11.13
N SER A 69 -14.11 9.09 10.24
CA SER A 69 -15.49 9.58 10.18
C SER A 69 -16.46 8.56 9.59
N ALA A 70 -17.75 8.78 9.81
CA ALA A 70 -18.82 8.00 9.17
C ALA A 70 -18.77 8.10 7.64
N ALA A 71 -18.47 9.28 7.11
CA ALA A 71 -18.31 9.49 5.67
C ALA A 71 -17.13 8.70 5.10
N ALA A 72 -16.00 8.65 5.82
CA ALA A 72 -14.86 7.82 5.43
C ALA A 72 -15.25 6.33 5.43
N LYS A 73 -15.97 5.88 6.47
CA LYS A 73 -16.47 4.50 6.56
C LYS A 73 -17.34 4.13 5.36
N GLN A 74 -18.38 4.93 5.08
CA GLN A 74 -19.28 4.70 3.94
C GLN A 74 -18.55 4.70 2.60
N ARG A 75 -17.57 5.60 2.41
CA ARG A 75 -16.76 5.64 1.19
C ARG A 75 -15.95 4.36 0.99
N ILE A 76 -15.32 3.86 2.05
CA ILE A 76 -14.53 2.62 2.00
C ILE A 76 -15.43 1.41 1.71
N GLU A 77 -16.56 1.30 2.42
CA GLU A 77 -17.55 0.24 2.17
C GLU A 77 -18.07 0.24 0.73
N LYS A 78 -18.29 1.44 0.17
CA LYS A 78 -18.68 1.62 -1.23
C LYS A 78 -17.61 1.12 -2.19
N TYR A 79 -16.33 1.45 -1.99
CA TYR A 79 -15.26 0.92 -2.85
C TYR A 79 -15.19 -0.61 -2.82
N ILE A 80 -15.32 -1.21 -1.64
CA ILE A 80 -15.31 -2.68 -1.49
C ILE A 80 -16.50 -3.30 -2.25
N ALA A 81 -17.70 -2.73 -2.10
CA ALA A 81 -18.90 -3.20 -2.80
C ALA A 81 -18.80 -3.03 -4.32
N GLU A 82 -18.25 -1.91 -4.80
CA GLU A 82 -18.01 -1.67 -6.23
C GLU A 82 -17.03 -2.68 -6.82
N ALA A 83 -15.95 -3.01 -6.10
CA ALA A 83 -14.98 -4.01 -6.52
C ALA A 83 -15.58 -5.41 -6.61
N GLU A 84 -16.35 -5.82 -5.58
CA GLU A 84 -17.07 -7.10 -5.56
C GLU A 84 -18.07 -7.20 -6.72
N ALA A 85 -18.83 -6.12 -6.98
CA ALA A 85 -19.77 -6.05 -8.10
C ALA A 85 -19.08 -6.09 -9.47
N ALA A 86 -17.85 -5.58 -9.57
CA ALA A 86 -17.02 -5.64 -10.78
C ALA A 86 -16.37 -7.02 -11.01
N GLY A 87 -16.60 -8.00 -10.13
CA GLY A 87 -16.10 -9.37 -10.26
C GLY A 87 -14.83 -9.68 -9.48
N ALA A 88 -14.34 -8.73 -8.67
CA ALA A 88 -13.24 -9.01 -7.76
C ALA A 88 -13.69 -9.93 -6.61
N LYS A 89 -12.75 -10.71 -6.07
CA LYS A 89 -13.02 -11.72 -5.03
C LYS A 89 -12.63 -11.20 -3.66
N VAL A 90 -13.59 -10.96 -2.79
CA VAL A 90 -13.33 -10.57 -1.39
C VAL A 90 -12.87 -11.81 -0.59
N LEU A 91 -11.58 -11.87 -0.24
CA LEU A 91 -10.98 -12.98 0.53
C LEU A 91 -11.16 -12.80 2.04
N VAL A 92 -11.12 -11.54 2.50
CA VAL A 92 -11.42 -11.13 3.87
C VAL A 92 -12.34 -9.92 3.78
N ASP A 93 -13.49 -9.97 4.42
CA ASP A 93 -14.47 -8.88 4.42
C ASP A 93 -14.53 -8.19 5.78
N GLY A 94 -14.02 -6.96 5.85
CA GLY A 94 -14.00 -6.14 7.05
C GLY A 94 -15.21 -5.21 7.22
N ARG A 95 -16.16 -5.15 6.28
CA ARG A 95 -17.26 -4.16 6.28
C ARG A 95 -18.15 -4.24 7.52
N ARG A 96 -18.34 -5.44 8.07
CA ARG A 96 -19.26 -5.71 9.19
C ARG A 96 -18.57 -5.77 10.56
N ALA A 97 -17.41 -5.12 10.72
CA ALA A 97 -16.72 -5.08 11.99
C ALA A 97 -17.56 -4.39 13.08
N VAL A 98 -17.82 -5.11 14.18
CA VAL A 98 -18.51 -4.61 15.37
C VAL A 98 -17.58 -4.72 16.58
N VAL A 99 -17.44 -3.63 17.33
CA VAL A 99 -16.62 -3.58 18.55
C VAL A 99 -17.54 -3.41 19.74
N LYS A 100 -17.54 -4.39 20.65
CA LYS A 100 -18.39 -4.40 21.84
C LYS A 100 -18.17 -3.14 22.69
N GLY A 101 -19.26 -2.45 23.03
CA GLY A 101 -19.25 -1.20 23.78
C GLY A 101 -18.85 0.04 22.97
N LYS A 102 -18.64 -0.12 21.66
CA LYS A 102 -18.33 0.95 20.69
C LYS A 102 -19.08 0.73 19.38
N GLU A 103 -20.32 0.25 19.45
CA GLU A 103 -21.14 -0.15 18.30
C GLU A 103 -21.40 1.02 17.33
N SER A 104 -21.48 2.25 17.85
CA SER A 104 -21.61 3.48 17.06
C SER A 104 -20.27 3.98 16.46
N GLY A 105 -19.18 3.26 16.67
CA GLY A 105 -17.86 3.62 16.16
C GLY A 105 -17.70 3.33 14.66
N TYR A 106 -16.81 4.07 14.01
CA TYR A 106 -16.54 3.95 12.58
C TYR A 106 -15.50 2.85 12.30
N PHE A 107 -15.78 1.63 12.75
CA PHE A 107 -14.87 0.50 12.54
C PHE A 107 -15.09 -0.13 11.17
N ILE A 108 -13.97 -0.44 10.52
CA ILE A 108 -13.85 -1.33 9.36
C ILE A 108 -12.69 -2.28 9.68
N GLY A 109 -12.91 -3.58 9.48
CA GLY A 109 -11.90 -4.62 9.64
C GLY A 109 -10.92 -4.66 8.46
N PRO A 110 -9.81 -5.41 8.58
CA PRO A 110 -8.94 -5.64 7.43
C PRO A 110 -9.73 -6.30 6.30
N THR A 111 -9.54 -5.81 5.08
CA THR A 111 -10.21 -6.34 3.88
C THR A 111 -9.16 -6.67 2.83
N ILE A 112 -9.20 -7.89 2.29
CA ILE A 112 -8.31 -8.33 1.21
C ILE A 112 -9.18 -8.72 0.03
N ILE A 113 -8.90 -8.13 -1.14
CA ILE A 113 -9.67 -8.33 -2.37
C ILE A 113 -8.71 -8.81 -3.46
N ASP A 114 -8.96 -9.99 -4.02
CA ASP A 114 -8.17 -10.62 -5.06
C ASP A 114 -8.85 -10.52 -6.43
N HIS A 115 -8.10 -10.80 -7.50
CA HIS A 115 -8.53 -10.68 -8.88
C HIS A 115 -9.03 -9.27 -9.25
N VAL A 116 -8.40 -8.24 -8.68
CA VAL A 116 -8.64 -6.85 -9.08
C VAL A 116 -7.89 -6.57 -10.38
N THR A 117 -8.54 -5.87 -11.31
CA THR A 117 -7.92 -5.42 -12.56
C THR A 117 -7.60 -3.91 -12.51
N PRO A 118 -6.60 -3.42 -13.26
CA PRO A 118 -6.20 -2.00 -13.23
C PRO A 118 -7.30 -1.00 -13.64
N ASP A 119 -8.31 -1.43 -14.39
CA ASP A 119 -9.46 -0.62 -14.80
C ASP A 119 -10.51 -0.47 -13.69
N MET A 120 -10.48 -1.32 -12.65
CA MET A 120 -11.38 -1.18 -11.52
C MET A 120 -11.04 0.09 -10.73
N ARG A 121 -12.08 0.84 -10.36
CA ARG A 121 -11.94 2.08 -9.59
C ARG A 121 -11.17 1.90 -8.28
N ILE A 122 -11.33 0.74 -7.61
CA ILE A 122 -10.59 0.44 -6.37
C ILE A 122 -9.07 0.30 -6.60
N ALA A 123 -8.61 0.02 -7.83
CA ALA A 123 -7.20 0.00 -8.19
C ALA A 123 -6.65 1.41 -8.48
N GLN A 124 -7.49 2.33 -8.94
CA GLN A 124 -7.10 3.68 -9.34
C GLN A 124 -7.17 4.68 -8.18
N ASP A 125 -8.25 4.63 -7.40
CA ASP A 125 -8.52 5.60 -6.35
C ASP A 125 -7.83 5.22 -5.02
N GLU A 126 -7.44 6.24 -4.25
CA GLU A 126 -6.98 6.06 -2.87
C GLU A 126 -8.18 5.81 -1.93
N VAL A 127 -8.28 4.59 -1.41
CA VAL A 127 -9.37 4.18 -0.50
C VAL A 127 -9.20 4.82 0.89
N PHE A 128 -7.95 4.88 1.37
CA PHE A 128 -7.55 5.42 2.69
C PHE A 128 -8.26 4.71 3.86
N GLY A 129 -8.18 3.38 3.85
CA GLY A 129 -8.78 2.47 4.83
C GLY A 129 -8.02 1.14 4.87
N PRO A 130 -8.37 0.20 5.77
CA PRO A 130 -7.64 -1.06 5.94
C PRO A 130 -8.00 -2.07 4.85
N VAL A 131 -7.76 -1.70 3.59
CA VAL A 131 -8.13 -2.46 2.38
C VAL A 131 -6.90 -2.64 1.51
N LEU A 132 -6.60 -3.90 1.20
CA LEU A 132 -5.57 -4.28 0.24
C LEU A 132 -6.22 -4.93 -0.98
N VAL A 133 -5.89 -4.45 -2.16
CA VAL A 133 -6.26 -5.11 -3.43
C VAL A 133 -5.08 -5.88 -3.99
N ILE A 134 -5.36 -7.03 -4.61
CA ILE A 134 -4.37 -7.87 -5.27
C ILE A 134 -4.63 -7.84 -6.78
N ILE A 135 -3.64 -7.37 -7.52
CA ILE A 135 -3.59 -7.43 -8.98
C ILE A 135 -2.57 -8.51 -9.33
N ARG A 136 -2.95 -9.46 -10.19
CA ARG A 136 -2.09 -10.57 -10.58
C ARG A 136 -1.31 -10.21 -11.85
N ALA A 137 -0.02 -10.50 -11.85
CA ALA A 137 0.88 -10.31 -12.99
C ALA A 137 1.58 -11.64 -13.33
N ASN A 138 1.86 -11.87 -14.61
CA ASN A 138 2.53 -13.07 -15.08
C ASN A 138 4.02 -13.04 -14.74
N ASP A 139 4.63 -11.87 -14.83
CA ASP A 139 6.06 -11.65 -14.62
C ASP A 139 6.34 -10.26 -14.02
N ILE A 140 7.63 -9.98 -13.84
CA ILE A 140 8.10 -8.73 -13.26
C ILE A 140 7.88 -7.52 -14.18
N ASP A 141 7.93 -7.71 -15.49
CA ASP A 141 7.79 -6.60 -16.44
C ASP A 141 6.32 -6.14 -16.49
N GLU A 142 5.38 -7.09 -16.46
CA GLU A 142 3.97 -6.78 -16.27
C GLU A 142 3.71 -6.12 -14.92
N ALA A 143 4.36 -6.59 -13.85
CA ALA A 143 4.20 -5.99 -12.53
C ALA A 143 4.68 -4.54 -12.49
N LEU A 144 5.83 -4.24 -13.11
CA LEU A 144 6.35 -2.89 -13.25
C LEU A 144 5.47 -2.03 -14.17
N LYS A 145 4.90 -2.60 -15.23
CA LYS A 145 3.95 -1.88 -16.09
C LYS A 145 2.71 -1.44 -15.31
N ILE A 146 2.19 -2.28 -14.42
CA ILE A 146 1.07 -1.95 -13.54
C ILE A 146 1.46 -0.84 -12.57
N GLU A 147 2.61 -0.96 -11.90
CA GLU A 147 3.10 0.07 -10.97
C GLU A 147 3.32 1.42 -11.67
N ASN A 148 3.99 1.41 -12.83
CA ASN A 148 4.31 2.59 -13.63
C ASN A 148 3.09 3.26 -14.27
N ALA A 149 1.95 2.56 -14.38
CA ALA A 149 0.71 3.13 -14.90
C ALA A 149 -0.03 3.98 -13.85
N SER A 150 0.36 3.89 -12.57
CA SER A 150 -0.25 4.69 -11.51
C SER A 150 0.09 6.18 -11.67
N PRO A 151 -0.90 7.10 -11.62
CA PRO A 151 -0.64 8.53 -11.59
C PRO A 151 0.06 8.96 -10.28
N TYR A 152 -0.03 8.13 -9.24
CA TYR A 152 0.66 8.35 -7.97
C TYR A 152 2.00 7.62 -7.94
N GLY A 153 3.07 8.32 -7.54
CA GLY A 153 4.41 7.74 -7.36
C GLY A 153 4.97 7.99 -5.96
N ASN A 154 4.17 7.80 -4.90
CA ASN A 154 4.66 8.06 -3.54
C ASN A 154 5.69 7.02 -3.10
N ALA A 155 5.29 5.74 -3.04
CA ALA A 155 6.18 4.64 -2.72
C ALA A 155 5.81 3.35 -3.44
N ALA A 156 6.81 2.52 -3.67
CA ALA A 156 6.64 1.12 -4.07
C ALA A 156 7.63 0.24 -3.31
N SER A 157 7.35 -1.06 -3.19
CA SER A 157 8.34 -2.01 -2.68
C SER A 157 8.30 -3.31 -3.47
N VAL A 158 9.41 -4.04 -3.42
CA VAL A 158 9.50 -5.42 -3.89
C VAL A 158 9.81 -6.37 -2.74
N PHE A 159 9.12 -7.50 -2.70
CA PHE A 159 9.43 -8.64 -1.84
C PHE A 159 10.03 -9.75 -2.70
N THR A 160 11.27 -10.14 -2.40
CA THR A 160 12.06 -11.12 -3.18
C THR A 160 13.30 -11.55 -2.39
N GLU A 161 13.83 -12.73 -2.67
CA GLU A 161 15.15 -13.18 -2.17
C GLU A 161 16.27 -12.91 -3.19
N SER A 162 15.93 -12.55 -4.43
CA SER A 162 16.87 -12.23 -5.50
C SER A 162 17.34 -10.77 -5.45
N GLY A 163 18.65 -10.57 -5.25
CA GLY A 163 19.26 -9.23 -5.32
C GLY A 163 19.21 -8.61 -6.72
N ALA A 164 19.27 -9.42 -7.78
CA ALA A 164 19.12 -8.94 -9.16
C ALA A 164 17.71 -8.41 -9.40
N THR A 165 16.70 -9.13 -8.91
CA THR A 165 15.29 -8.72 -8.98
C THR A 165 15.04 -7.44 -8.20
N ALA A 166 15.56 -7.36 -6.97
CA ALA A 166 15.45 -6.16 -6.15
C ALA A 166 16.04 -4.94 -6.85
N ARG A 167 17.24 -5.09 -7.42
CA ARG A 167 17.91 -4.03 -8.18
C ARG A 167 17.10 -3.61 -9.41
N TYR A 168 16.60 -4.57 -10.17
CA TYR A 168 15.80 -4.28 -11.36
C TYR A 168 14.55 -3.46 -11.02
N VAL A 169 13.80 -3.83 -9.97
CA VAL A 169 12.64 -3.02 -9.54
C VAL A 169 13.06 -1.62 -9.09
N MET A 170 14.13 -1.50 -8.29
CA MET A 170 14.60 -0.19 -7.82
C MET A 170 15.00 0.76 -8.95
N GLU A 171 15.49 0.24 -10.07
CA GLU A 171 15.90 1.04 -11.24
C GLU A 171 14.74 1.38 -12.18
N HIS A 172 13.63 0.63 -12.16
CA HIS A 172 12.57 0.72 -13.18
C HIS A 172 11.19 1.12 -12.64
N ALA A 173 10.96 1.09 -11.33
CA ALA A 173 9.73 1.59 -10.71
C ALA A 173 9.64 3.13 -10.78
N SER A 174 8.43 3.65 -10.92
CA SER A 174 8.16 5.08 -11.10
C SER A 174 7.85 5.83 -9.80
N ALA A 175 7.86 5.13 -8.66
CA ALA A 175 7.69 5.74 -7.35
C ALA A 175 8.97 6.40 -6.82
N GLY A 176 8.82 7.51 -6.09
CA GLY A 176 9.95 8.28 -5.55
C GLY A 176 10.64 7.62 -4.35
N MET A 177 9.99 6.68 -3.68
CA MET A 177 10.55 5.94 -2.55
C MET A 177 10.38 4.44 -2.75
N ILE A 178 11.50 3.71 -2.90
CA ILE A 178 11.49 2.27 -3.16
C ILE A 178 11.98 1.48 -1.95
N GLY A 179 11.23 0.44 -1.57
CA GLY A 179 11.58 -0.52 -0.53
C GLY A 179 11.96 -1.90 -1.08
N VAL A 180 12.85 -2.60 -0.39
CA VAL A 180 13.12 -4.03 -0.60
C VAL A 180 12.79 -4.77 0.69
N ASN A 181 11.87 -5.75 0.61
CA ASN A 181 11.41 -6.55 1.74
C ASN A 181 10.86 -5.72 2.93
N VAL A 182 10.28 -4.56 2.63
CA VAL A 182 9.66 -3.66 3.62
C VAL A 182 8.33 -3.13 3.09
N GLY A 183 7.26 -3.27 3.87
CA GLY A 183 5.92 -2.85 3.45
C GLY A 183 5.69 -1.33 3.47
N VAL A 184 6.54 -0.58 4.17
CA VAL A 184 6.46 0.89 4.27
C VAL A 184 7.88 1.49 4.24
N PRO A 185 8.41 1.88 3.06
CA PRO A 185 9.77 2.40 2.93
C PRO A 185 9.83 3.90 3.25
N VAL A 186 9.48 4.30 4.47
CA VAL A 186 9.61 5.70 4.90
C VAL A 186 11.09 6.02 5.16
N PRO A 187 11.68 7.00 4.46
CA PRO A 187 13.03 7.47 4.76
C PRO A 187 13.08 8.03 6.18
N ARG A 188 14.09 7.62 6.94
CA ARG A 188 14.40 8.17 8.26
C ARG A 188 15.50 9.20 8.14
N GLU A 189 15.58 10.11 9.11
CA GLU A 189 16.64 11.11 9.16
C GLU A 189 18.02 10.44 9.08
N PRO A 190 18.96 10.95 8.26
CA PRO A 190 18.96 12.24 7.57
C PRO A 190 18.34 12.25 6.15
N PHE A 191 17.73 11.16 5.71
CA PHE A 191 17.14 11.05 4.38
C PHE A 191 15.81 11.80 4.25
N SER A 192 15.53 12.29 3.06
CA SER A 192 14.35 13.12 2.78
C SER A 192 13.14 12.28 2.36
N PHE A 193 11.94 12.70 2.76
CA PHE A 193 10.68 12.15 2.30
C PHE A 193 10.15 12.92 1.09
N GLY A 194 9.86 12.24 -0.02
CA GLY A 194 9.24 12.85 -1.19
C GLY A 194 8.87 11.83 -2.25
N GLY A 195 7.60 11.82 -2.66
CA GLY A 195 7.11 11.04 -3.79
C GLY A 195 7.37 11.73 -5.14
N TRP A 196 6.99 11.05 -6.22
CA TRP A 196 6.97 11.53 -7.59
C TRP A 196 5.54 11.62 -8.14
N ASN A 197 5.40 12.10 -9.38
CA ASN A 197 4.13 12.28 -10.10
C ASN A 197 3.12 13.09 -9.25
N ASP A 198 1.83 12.72 -9.26
CA ASP A 198 0.79 13.43 -8.51
C ASP A 198 0.88 13.24 -6.98
N SER A 199 1.95 12.61 -6.48
CA SER A 199 2.22 12.50 -5.05
C SER A 199 3.10 13.64 -4.50
N LYS A 200 3.66 14.50 -5.36
CA LYS A 200 4.42 15.68 -4.93
C LYS A 200 4.28 16.85 -5.91
N PHE A 201 4.07 18.04 -5.37
CA PHE A 201 4.11 19.30 -6.11
C PHE A 201 5.22 20.20 -5.58
N GLY A 202 5.91 20.89 -6.49
CA GLY A 202 7.01 21.80 -6.14
C GLY A 202 8.39 21.14 -6.18
N VAL A 203 9.39 21.87 -5.66
CA VAL A 203 10.80 21.47 -5.64
C VAL A 203 11.24 21.15 -4.21
N GLY A 204 12.18 20.21 -4.07
CA GLY A 204 12.67 19.72 -2.79
C GLY A 204 11.81 18.59 -2.22
N ASP A 205 12.18 18.17 -1.01
CA ASP A 205 11.55 17.09 -0.25
C ASP A 205 11.20 17.59 1.17
N ILE A 206 10.29 16.90 1.85
CA ILE A 206 9.62 17.39 3.07
C ILE A 206 10.55 17.39 4.30
N THR A 207 11.46 16.43 4.36
CA THR A 207 12.37 16.21 5.50
C THR A 207 13.83 16.14 5.04
N GLY A 208 14.75 15.87 5.96
CA GLY A 208 16.16 15.69 5.64
C GLY A 208 16.79 16.98 5.11
N ARG A 209 17.76 16.83 4.21
CA ARG A 209 18.46 17.97 3.60
C ARG A 209 17.56 18.83 2.70
N GLY A 210 16.56 18.21 2.06
CA GLY A 210 15.64 18.90 1.16
C GLY A 210 14.86 20.01 1.86
N SER A 211 14.48 19.80 3.13
CA SER A 211 13.77 20.81 3.91
C SER A 211 14.67 22.00 4.28
N ILE A 212 15.95 21.76 4.57
CA ILE A 212 16.92 22.84 4.88
C ILE A 212 17.10 23.74 3.66
N GLU A 213 17.24 23.16 2.48
CA GLU A 213 17.41 23.92 1.22
C GLU A 213 16.14 24.69 0.87
N PHE A 214 14.95 24.16 1.18
CA PHE A 214 13.68 24.87 1.00
C PHE A 214 13.53 26.07 1.94
N TRP A 215 13.94 25.93 3.20
CA TRP A 215 13.82 26.99 4.23
C TRP A 215 15.00 27.97 4.27
N SER A 216 15.99 27.83 3.38
CA SER A 216 17.17 28.70 3.35
C SER A 216 17.38 29.35 1.98
N GLN A 217 18.11 30.46 1.96
CA GLN A 217 18.48 31.15 0.73
C GLN A 217 20.01 31.25 0.64
N ALA A 218 20.59 30.62 -0.39
CA ALA A 218 22.02 30.63 -0.59
C ALA A 218 22.52 32.01 -1.07
N LYS A 219 23.29 32.71 -0.23
CA LYS A 219 24.01 33.94 -0.56
C LYS A 219 25.45 33.62 -0.99
N LYS A 220 25.93 34.25 -2.07
CA LYS A 220 27.29 34.07 -2.62
C LYS A 220 28.05 35.38 -2.46
N MET A 221 29.30 35.32 -1.99
CA MET A 221 30.18 36.48 -1.78
C MET A 221 31.54 36.21 -2.43
N THR A 222 32.18 37.24 -2.95
CA THR A 222 33.53 37.22 -3.54
C THR A 222 34.34 38.34 -2.93
#